data_AF-A0A2S9GRQ1-F1
#
_entry.id   AF-A0A2S9GRQ1-F1
#
_cell.length_a   1.000
_cell.length_b   1.000
_cell.length_c   1.000
_cell.angle_alpha   90.00
_cell.angle_beta   90.00
_cell.angle_gamma   90.00
#
_symmetry.space_group_name_H-M   'P 1'
#
loop_
_entity.id
_entity.type
_entity.pdbx_description
1 polymer ?
#
loop_
_entity_poly.entity_id
_entity_poly.type
_entity_poly.pdbx_seq_one_letter_code
_entity_poly.pdbx_strand_id
1 'polypeptide(L)' 'GEALESTRADGLRIVPVCSMVAGYLEKHSEFNDVVDPVTTDVKRVLSAR' A
#
# COMPACT_ATOMS: atom_id res chain seq x y z
N GLY A 1 -12.23 -2.39 -0.91
CA GLY A 1 -12.01 -1.19 -1.71
C GLY A 1 -11.98 0.04 -0.82
N GLU A 2 -13.09 0.33 -0.15
CA GLU A 2 -13.36 1.62 0.50
C GLU A 2 -12.20 2.22 1.34
N ALA A 3 -11.49 1.44 2.14
CA ALA A 3 -10.34 1.93 2.90
C ALA A 3 -9.18 2.43 2.01
N LEU A 4 -8.91 1.75 0.89
CA LEU A 4 -7.88 2.12 -0.08
C LEU A 4 -8.33 3.33 -0.91
N GLU A 5 -9.63 3.41 -1.22
CA GLU A 5 -10.22 4.55 -1.91
C GLU A 5 -10.18 5.81 -1.06
N SER A 6 -10.49 5.73 0.23
CA SER A 6 -10.32 6.85 1.16
C SER A 6 -8.84 7.26 1.24
N THR A 7 -7.92 6.29 1.37
CA THR A 7 -6.48 6.58 1.40
C THR A 7 -6.03 7.34 0.14
N ARG A 8 -6.55 6.95 -1.03
CA ARG A 8 -6.34 7.67 -2.30
C ARG A 8 -6.97 9.07 -2.30
N ALA A 9 -8.18 9.22 -1.77
CA ALA A 9 -8.88 10.50 -1.67
C ALA A 9 -8.19 11.48 -0.71
N ASP A 10 -7.57 10.97 0.36
CA ASP A 10 -6.72 11.71 1.30
C ASP A 10 -5.35 12.07 0.69
N GLY A 11 -5.06 11.66 -0.56
CA GLY A 11 -3.79 11.93 -1.24
C GLY A 11 -2.61 11.15 -0.65
N LEU A 12 -2.88 10.08 0.09
CA LEU A 12 -1.87 9.24 0.73
C LEU A 12 -1.44 8.11 -0.21
N ARG A 13 -0.20 7.65 -0.05
CA ARG A 13 0.33 6.49 -0.77
C ARG A 13 0.26 5.23 0.08
N ILE A 14 -0.05 4.11 -0.56
CA ILE A 14 -0.20 2.80 0.08
C ILE A 14 1.08 1.98 -0.16
N VAL A 15 1.68 1.47 0.92
CA VAL A 15 2.80 0.52 0.83
C VAL A 15 2.34 -0.86 1.35
N PRO A 16 2.16 -1.86 0.47
CA PRO A 16 1.52 -3.11 0.85
C PRO A 16 2.50 -4.09 1.50
N VAL A 17 2.85 -3.82 2.76
CA VAL A 17 3.75 -4.69 3.54
C VAL A 17 3.08 -5.98 4.04
N CYS A 18 1.76 -5.95 4.19
CA CYS A 18 0.97 -7.12 4.56
C CYS A 18 0.60 -7.91 3.31
N SER A 19 0.92 -9.22 3.29
CA SER A 19 0.66 -10.10 2.14
C SER A 19 -0.81 -10.17 1.73
N MET A 20 -1.73 -9.98 2.68
CA MET A 20 -3.17 -9.92 2.38
C MET A 20 -3.51 -8.72 1.49
N VAL A 21 -2.96 -7.55 1.81
CA VAL A 21 -3.20 -6.32 1.05
C VAL A 21 -2.48 -6.37 -0.30
N ALA A 22 -1.26 -6.93 -0.33
CA ALA A 22 -0.53 -7.17 -1.59
C ALA A 22 -1.36 -8.02 -2.55
N GLY A 23 -1.88 -9.17 -2.10
CA GLY A 23 -2.71 -10.05 -2.93
C GLY A 23 -4.05 -9.43 -3.35
N TYR A 24 -4.58 -8.47 -2.57
CA TYR A 24 -5.74 -7.69 -2.98
C TYR A 24 -5.40 -6.71 -4.11
N LEU A 25 -4.29 -5.97 -3.97
CA LEU A 25 -3.83 -5.02 -4.97
C LEU A 25 -3.41 -5.68 -6.28
N GLU A 26 -2.84 -6.89 -6.22
CA GLU A 26 -2.53 -7.70 -7.41
C GLU A 26 -3.78 -8.00 -8.25
N LYS A 27 -4.95 -8.16 -7.61
CA LYS A 27 -6.23 -8.38 -8.29
C LYS A 27 -6.93 -7.08 -8.68
N HIS A 28 -6.56 -5.96 -8.07
CA HIS A 28 -7.18 -4.64 -8.25
C HIS A 28 -6.14 -3.65 -8.76
N SER A 29 -5.82 -3.77 -10.05
CA SER A 29 -4.80 -2.95 -10.70
C SER A 29 -5.16 -1.47 -10.82
N GLU A 30 -6.42 -1.10 -10.55
CA GLU A 30 -6.91 0.29 -10.43
C GLU A 30 -6.18 1.09 -9.33
N PHE A 31 -5.63 0.43 -8.32
CA PHE A 31 -4.92 1.07 -7.21
C PHE A 31 -3.41 1.22 -7.45
N ASN A 32 -2.85 0.71 -8.56
CA ASN A 32 -1.40 0.80 -8.84
C ASN A 32 -0.88 2.25 -8.92
N ASP A 33 -1.75 3.22 -9.22
CA ASP A 33 -1.43 4.65 -9.25
C ASP A 33 -1.01 5.21 -7.88
N VAL A 34 -1.57 4.66 -6.81
CA VAL A 34 -1.33 5.12 -5.43
C VAL A 34 -0.52 4.14 -4.59
N VAL A 35 -0.03 3.06 -5.21
CA VAL A 35 0.74 2.01 -4.55
C VAL A 35 2.23 2.22 -4.80
N ASP A 36 3.01 2.26 -3.72
CA ASP A 36 4.47 2.32 -3.78
C ASP A 36 5.06 0.94 -3.42
N PRO A 37 6.14 0.50 -4.10
CA PRO A 37 6.76 -0.79 -3.82
C PRO A 37 7.31 -0.86 -2.38
N VAL A 38 7.25 -2.06 -1.80
CA VAL A 38 7.87 -2.30 -0.49
C VAL A 38 9.38 -2.29 -0.63
N THR A 39 10.02 -1.20 -0.23
CA THR A 39 11.48 -1.08 -0.23
C THR A 39 12.09 -1.51 1.11
N THR A 40 13.41 -1.74 1.11
CA THR A 40 14.17 -2.02 2.33
C THR A 40 14.08 -0.88 3.35
N ASP A 41 13.94 0.36 2.89
CA ASP A 41 13.76 1.52 3.75
C ASP A 41 12.42 1.48 4.49
N VAL A 42 11.33 1.16 3.80
CA VAL A 42 10.01 0.98 4.43
C VAL A 42 10.05 -0.10 5.50
N LYS A 43 10.72 -1.23 5.23
CA LYS A 43 10.89 -2.31 6.23
C LYS A 43 11.67 -1.82 7.45
N ARG A 44 12.72 -1.03 7.24
CA ARG A 44 13.52 -0.45 8.33
C ARG A 44 12.68 0.47 9.22
N VAL A 45 11.87 1.36 8.64
CA VAL A 45 11.00 2.28 9.40
C VAL A 45 9.95 1.52 10.20
N LEU A 46 9.35 0.48 9.63
CA LEU A 46 8.34 -0.34 10.31
C LEU A 46 8.91 -1.16 11.47
N SER A 47 10.15 -1.66 11.34
CA SER A 47 10.84 -2.39 12.42
C SER A 47 11.39 -1.47 13.52
N ALA A 48 11.43 -0.16 13.31
CA ALA A 48 11.95 0.82 14.27
C ALA A 48 10.86 1.44 15.18
N ARG A 49 9.62 0.97 15.08
CA ARG A 49 8.48 1.35 15.94
C ARG A 49 8.18 0.25 16.96
#